data_AF-A0AAV0VYX1-F1
#
_entry.id   AF-A0AAV0VYX1-F1
#
_cell.length_a   1.000
_cell.length_b   1.000
_cell.length_c   1.000
_cell.angle_alpha   90.00
_cell.angle_beta   90.00
_cell.angle_gamma   90.00
#
_symmetry.space_group_name_H-M   'P 1'
#
loop_
_entity.id
_entity.type
_entity.pdbx_description
1 polymer ?
#
loop_
_entity_poly.entity_id
_entity_poly.type
_entity_poly.pdbx_seq_one_letter_code
_entity_poly.pdbx_strand_id
1 'polypeptide(L)'
;MATGLCNIGNSFFHAYPGSGSFSRSAVTAASGVRTPMEGLYAGILVIVALLFCTPYLYYIPKAALAAIIIAAVIFMVEVRVVRPIYRSKKSDLIPGLATFFACLVLPLEIGVLIGIGLNLVSILYHAARPKLLIEVHKTRDGINYLMVTPDRCLVFPSVDYVRNLVMKQSLKRELPVVIDCSHIYGADFTAAKVIEMLTQDFSKRGQALFFYNLKPSVVAVFEGVQPKGFITYYHRHDLDQLFQRWKHQRQQIENSSAD
;
A
#
# COMPACT_ATOMS: atom_id res chain seq x y z
N MET A 1 15.21 -19.72 9.43
CA MET A 1 16.13 -20.86 9.20
C MET A 1 16.25 -21.76 10.43
N ALA A 2 16.66 -21.25 11.60
CA ALA A 2 16.81 -22.07 12.82
C ALA A 2 15.55 -22.87 13.22
N THR A 3 14.37 -22.25 13.27
CA THR A 3 13.09 -22.94 13.57
C THR A 3 12.74 -24.04 12.56
N GLY A 4 13.09 -23.85 11.29
CA GLY A 4 12.92 -24.86 10.25
C GLY A 4 13.83 -26.07 10.49
N LEU A 5 15.09 -25.84 10.84
CA LEU A 5 16.03 -26.91 11.18
C LEU A 5 15.60 -27.66 12.45
N CYS A 6 15.11 -26.95 13.47
CA CYS A 6 14.54 -27.56 14.68
C CYS A 6 13.32 -28.44 14.34
N ASN A 7 12.41 -27.96 13.47
CA ASN A 7 11.24 -28.74 13.10
C ASN A 7 11.59 -29.96 12.24
N ILE A 8 12.63 -29.89 11.39
CA ILE A 8 13.17 -31.07 10.69
C ILE A 8 13.70 -32.08 11.70
N GLY A 9 14.45 -31.64 12.71
CA GLY A 9 14.88 -32.50 13.82
C GLY A 9 13.71 -33.15 14.57
N ASN A 10 12.68 -32.36 14.91
CA ASN A 10 11.49 -32.82 15.62
C ASN A 10 10.73 -33.93 14.88
N SER A 11 10.69 -33.89 13.54
CA SER A 11 10.04 -34.92 12.72
C SER A 11 10.59 -36.32 12.93
N PHE A 12 11.88 -36.47 13.28
CA PHE A 12 12.49 -37.77 13.58
C PHE A 12 12.07 -38.34 14.95
N PHE A 13 11.56 -37.50 15.84
CA PHE A 13 11.21 -37.86 17.22
C PHE A 13 9.70 -37.83 17.50
N HIS A 14 8.85 -37.83 16.45
CA HIS A 14 7.38 -37.69 16.56
C HIS A 14 6.93 -36.45 17.36
N ALA A 15 7.74 -35.39 17.36
CA ALA A 15 7.40 -34.16 18.05
C ALA A 15 6.51 -33.25 17.17
N TYR A 16 5.56 -32.57 17.82
CA TYR A 16 4.73 -31.56 17.16
C TYR A 16 5.59 -30.38 16.66
N PRO A 17 5.20 -29.72 15.55
CA PRO A 17 5.92 -28.56 15.05
C PRO A 17 5.92 -27.43 16.10
N GLY A 18 7.11 -26.98 16.44
CA GLY A 18 7.32 -25.91 17.42
C GLY A 18 7.33 -24.54 16.75
N SER A 19 6.80 -23.55 17.47
CA SER A 19 6.92 -22.13 17.13
C SER A 19 7.41 -21.34 18.36
N GLY A 20 7.76 -20.07 18.16
CA GLY A 20 8.10 -19.19 19.27
C GLY A 20 6.88 -18.96 20.16
N SER A 21 7.02 -19.21 21.47
CA SER A 21 5.94 -18.98 22.44
C SER A 21 6.07 -17.58 23.06
N PHE A 22 5.09 -16.71 22.79
CA PHE A 22 5.03 -15.37 23.38
C PHE A 22 4.97 -15.41 24.90
N SER A 23 4.17 -16.32 25.47
CA SER A 23 4.03 -16.47 26.93
C SER A 23 5.35 -16.88 27.57
N ARG A 24 6.06 -17.86 26.99
CA ARG A 24 7.37 -18.29 27.51
C ARG A 24 8.41 -17.17 27.40
N SER A 25 8.48 -16.50 26.26
CA SER A 25 9.43 -15.39 26.05
C SER A 25 9.19 -14.23 27.02
N ALA A 26 7.94 -13.90 27.34
CA ALA A 26 7.62 -12.86 28.32
C ALA A 26 8.15 -13.22 29.73
N VAL A 27 7.97 -14.48 30.15
CA VAL A 27 8.44 -14.97 31.46
C VAL A 27 9.97 -15.05 31.50
N THR A 28 10.60 -15.56 30.45
CA THR A 28 12.07 -15.61 30.31
C THR A 28 12.67 -14.20 30.37
N ALA A 29 12.06 -13.23 29.67
CA ALA A 29 12.51 -11.84 29.68
C ALA A 29 12.36 -11.19 31.06
N ALA A 30 11.24 -11.42 31.75
CA ALA A 30 11.01 -10.96 33.11
C ALA A 30 11.99 -11.59 34.12
N SER A 31 12.44 -12.82 33.86
CA SER A 31 13.41 -13.54 34.70
C SER A 31 14.86 -13.07 34.47
N GLY A 32 15.09 -12.12 33.56
CA GLY A 32 16.42 -11.53 33.32
C GLY A 32 17.39 -12.44 32.57
N VAL A 33 16.90 -13.48 31.89
CA VAL A 33 17.72 -14.40 31.08
C VAL A 33 18.32 -13.66 29.88
N ARG A 34 19.64 -13.80 29.67
CA ARG A 34 20.37 -13.12 28.59
C ARG A 34 21.05 -14.06 27.60
N THR A 35 21.03 -15.36 27.85
CA THR A 35 21.74 -16.36 27.05
C THR A 35 20.76 -17.41 26.50
N PRO A 36 21.01 -17.97 25.30
CA PRO A 36 20.17 -19.03 24.73
C PRO A 36 20.25 -20.35 25.49
N MET A 37 21.15 -20.45 26.48
CA MET A 37 21.33 -21.63 27.33
C MET A 37 20.09 -21.95 28.17
N GLU A 38 19.18 -20.99 28.41
CA GLU A 38 17.88 -21.24 29.06
C GLU A 38 17.07 -22.32 28.33
N GLY A 39 17.13 -22.36 27.00
CA GLY A 39 16.48 -23.41 26.22
C GLY A 39 17.00 -24.81 26.56
N LEU A 40 18.31 -24.95 26.76
CA LEU A 40 18.95 -26.21 27.12
C LEU A 40 18.60 -26.63 28.55
N TYR A 41 18.70 -25.71 29.52
CA TYR A 41 18.33 -26.00 30.92
C TYR A 41 16.87 -26.39 31.06
N ALA A 42 15.97 -25.66 30.38
CA ALA A 42 14.56 -26.01 30.36
C ALA A 42 14.31 -27.38 29.72
N GLY A 43 15.01 -27.72 28.63
CA GLY A 43 14.91 -29.03 27.99
C GLY A 43 15.34 -30.18 28.91
N ILE A 44 16.49 -30.04 29.58
CA ILE A 44 16.97 -31.03 30.55
C ILE A 44 15.99 -31.17 31.71
N LEU A 45 15.49 -30.06 32.25
CA LEU A 45 14.53 -30.05 33.34
C LEU A 45 13.23 -30.77 32.95
N VAL A 46 12.74 -30.57 31.72
CA VAL A 46 11.57 -31.29 31.19
C VAL A 46 11.84 -32.79 31.10
N ILE A 47 13.01 -33.21 30.59
CA ILE A 47 13.38 -34.64 30.52
C ILE A 47 13.41 -35.28 31.92
N VAL A 48 14.04 -34.61 32.90
CA VAL A 48 14.09 -35.07 34.29
C VAL A 48 12.68 -35.13 34.89
N ALA A 49 11.86 -34.11 34.68
CA ALA A 49 10.48 -34.09 35.16
C ALA A 49 9.64 -35.22 34.55
N LEU A 50 9.83 -35.56 33.27
CA LEU A 50 9.13 -36.68 32.65
C LEU A 50 9.63 -38.04 33.15
N LEU A 51 10.90 -38.20 33.49
CA LEU A 51 11.41 -39.48 34.01
C LEU A 51 10.98 -39.74 35.46
N PHE A 52 10.98 -38.71 36.31
CA PHE A 52 10.73 -38.88 37.75
C PHE A 52 9.34 -38.41 38.21
N CYS A 53 8.78 -37.37 37.61
CA CYS A 53 7.54 -36.74 38.06
C CYS A 53 6.28 -37.21 37.31
N THR A 54 6.40 -38.00 36.23
CA THR A 54 5.25 -38.55 35.49
C THR A 54 4.17 -39.20 36.37
N PRO A 55 4.47 -40.03 37.40
CA PRO A 55 3.40 -40.60 38.24
C PRO A 55 2.62 -39.54 39.04
N TYR A 56 3.24 -38.39 39.34
CA TYR A 56 2.58 -37.28 40.04
C TYR A 56 1.79 -36.39 39.09
N LEU A 57 2.25 -36.20 37.85
CA LEU A 57 1.55 -35.41 36.83
C LEU A 57 0.17 -35.98 36.49
N TYR A 58 -0.04 -37.29 36.69
CA TYR A 58 -1.33 -37.94 36.47
C TYR A 58 -2.46 -37.38 37.37
N TYR A 59 -2.13 -36.94 38.58
CA TYR A 59 -3.13 -36.41 39.52
C TYR A 59 -3.52 -34.95 39.27
N ILE A 60 -2.95 -34.30 38.24
CA ILE A 60 -3.21 -32.89 37.98
C ILE A 60 -4.65 -32.74 37.43
N PRO A 61 -5.51 -31.96 38.11
CA PRO A 61 -6.86 -31.74 37.63
C PRO A 61 -6.83 -30.89 36.35
N LYS A 62 -7.64 -31.28 35.36
CA LYS A 62 -7.80 -30.52 34.10
C LYS A 62 -8.20 -29.06 34.32
N ALA A 63 -8.91 -28.77 35.41
CA ALA A 63 -9.27 -27.41 35.80
C ALA A 63 -8.05 -26.51 36.08
N ALA A 64 -7.00 -27.04 36.70
CA ALA A 64 -5.78 -26.27 36.96
C ALA A 64 -5.04 -25.95 35.65
N LEU A 65 -5.00 -26.90 34.70
CA LEU A 65 -4.43 -26.66 33.37
C LEU A 65 -5.21 -25.60 32.59
N ALA A 66 -6.54 -25.65 32.63
CA ALA A 66 -7.40 -24.64 32.01
C ALA A 66 -7.17 -23.25 32.63
N ALA A 67 -7.06 -23.16 33.96
CA ALA A 67 -6.81 -21.90 34.66
C ALA A 67 -5.48 -21.26 34.25
N ILE A 68 -4.42 -22.06 34.11
CA ILE A 68 -3.10 -21.58 33.65
C ILE A 68 -3.17 -21.05 32.22
N ILE A 69 -3.88 -21.73 31.32
CA ILE A 69 -4.06 -21.27 29.93
C ILE A 69 -4.83 -19.94 29.89
N ILE A 70 -5.93 -19.84 30.64
CA ILE A 70 -6.73 -18.60 30.71
C ILE A 70 -5.87 -17.45 31.26
N ALA A 71 -5.12 -17.68 32.34
CA ALA A 71 -4.23 -16.69 32.93
C ALA A 71 -3.17 -16.21 31.93
N ALA A 72 -2.58 -17.12 31.14
CA ALA A 72 -1.60 -16.77 30.12
C ALA A 72 -2.21 -15.93 28.97
N VAL A 73 -3.43 -16.27 28.53
CA VAL A 73 -4.10 -15.59 27.41
C VAL A 73 -4.59 -14.19 27.78
N ILE A 74 -5.06 -13.97 29.02
CA ILE A 74 -5.55 -12.65 29.46
C ILE A 74 -4.48 -11.55 29.29
N PHE A 75 -3.21 -11.86 29.56
CA PHE A 75 -2.11 -10.90 29.36
C PHE A 75 -1.75 -10.67 27.90
N MET A 76 -2.14 -11.56 26.99
CA MET A 76 -1.88 -11.45 25.55
C MET A 76 -2.90 -10.54 24.84
N VAL A 77 -4.09 -10.36 25.42
CA VAL A 77 -5.16 -9.55 24.81
C VAL A 77 -4.91 -8.06 25.03
N GLU A 78 -4.39 -7.38 24.02
CA GLU A 78 -4.07 -5.94 24.09
C GLU A 78 -5.20 -5.05 23.51
N VAL A 79 -6.31 -4.92 24.26
CA VAL A 79 -7.49 -4.11 23.84
C VAL A 79 -7.14 -2.62 23.66
N ARG A 80 -6.06 -2.15 24.30
CA ARG A 80 -5.61 -0.75 24.25
C ARG A 80 -5.22 -0.30 22.84
N VAL A 81 -4.85 -1.23 21.94
CA VAL A 81 -4.44 -0.93 20.56
C VAL A 81 -5.63 -0.55 19.66
N VAL A 82 -6.85 -0.99 20.00
CA VAL A 82 -8.05 -0.73 19.19
C VAL A 82 -8.43 0.76 19.20
N ARG A 83 -8.23 1.44 20.35
CA ARG A 83 -8.64 2.84 20.52
C ARG A 83 -7.82 3.82 19.66
N PRO A 84 -6.48 3.73 19.59
CA PRO A 84 -5.68 4.49 18.63
C PRO A 84 -6.07 4.25 17.17
N ILE A 85 -6.29 2.98 16.76
CA ILE A 85 -6.67 2.65 15.38
C ILE A 85 -7.98 3.34 14.98
N TYR A 86 -8.99 3.27 15.85
CA TYR A 86 -10.28 3.93 15.61
C TYR A 86 -10.16 5.45 15.49
N ARG A 87 -9.30 6.08 16.30
CA ARG A 87 -9.07 7.53 16.28
C ARG A 87 -8.29 7.99 15.05
N SER A 88 -7.36 7.19 14.55
CA SER A 88 -6.52 7.53 13.40
C SER A 88 -7.26 7.34 12.07
N LYS A 89 -7.75 6.13 11.78
CA LYS A 89 -8.32 5.83 10.46
C LYS A 89 -9.35 4.71 10.55
N LYS A 90 -10.64 5.07 10.51
CA LYS A 90 -11.76 4.12 10.59
C LYS A 90 -11.74 3.04 9.51
N SER A 91 -11.18 3.32 8.33
CA SER A 91 -11.06 2.33 7.25
C SER A 91 -10.12 1.17 7.60
N ASP A 92 -9.17 1.39 8.52
CA ASP A 92 -8.18 0.39 8.89
C ASP A 92 -8.71 -0.54 10.01
N LEU A 93 -9.79 -0.12 10.68
CA LEU A 93 -10.51 -0.94 11.66
C LEU A 93 -11.37 -2.03 10.99
N ILE A 94 -11.86 -1.79 9.76
CA ILE A 94 -12.74 -2.72 9.05
C ILE A 94 -12.03 -4.06 8.78
N PRO A 95 -10.82 -4.11 8.17
CA PRO A 95 -10.10 -5.37 8.00
C PRO A 95 -9.77 -6.05 9.33
N GLY A 96 -9.45 -5.27 10.37
CA GLY A 96 -9.11 -5.79 11.70
C GLY A 96 -10.27 -6.52 12.37
N LEU A 97 -11.44 -5.89 12.45
CA LEU A 97 -12.66 -6.52 12.98
C LEU A 97 -13.09 -7.71 12.14
N ALA A 98 -13.07 -7.58 10.82
CA ALA A 98 -13.43 -8.67 9.92
C ALA A 98 -12.53 -9.89 10.10
N THR A 99 -11.21 -9.68 10.23
CA THR A 99 -10.25 -10.77 10.52
C THR A 99 -10.50 -11.39 11.89
N PHE A 100 -10.77 -10.57 12.91
CA PHE A 100 -11.08 -11.06 14.26
C PHE A 100 -12.31 -11.98 14.27
N PHE A 101 -13.40 -11.55 13.66
CA PHE A 101 -14.61 -12.37 13.56
C PHE A 101 -14.41 -13.59 12.65
N ALA A 102 -13.64 -13.45 11.57
CA ALA A 102 -13.31 -14.58 10.70
C ALA A 102 -12.54 -15.67 11.48
N CYS A 103 -11.51 -15.31 12.26
CA CYS A 103 -10.76 -16.26 13.09
C CYS A 103 -11.58 -16.84 14.26
N LEU A 104 -12.69 -16.20 14.66
CA LEU A 104 -13.57 -16.70 15.72
C LEU A 104 -14.54 -17.77 15.22
N VAL A 105 -15.02 -17.64 13.97
CA VAL A 105 -16.04 -18.52 13.38
C VAL A 105 -15.44 -19.61 12.48
N LEU A 106 -14.31 -19.32 11.83
CA LEU A 106 -13.65 -20.20 10.87
C LEU A 106 -12.36 -20.80 11.44
N PRO A 107 -11.82 -21.87 10.84
CA PRO A 107 -10.48 -22.35 11.14
C PRO A 107 -9.45 -21.22 11.00
N LEU A 108 -8.49 -21.17 11.94
CA LEU A 108 -7.48 -20.10 12.04
C LEU A 108 -6.76 -19.85 10.70
N GLU A 109 -6.44 -20.91 9.96
CA GLU A 109 -5.78 -20.85 8.66
C GLU A 109 -6.58 -19.99 7.65
N ILE A 110 -7.88 -20.27 7.53
CA ILE A 110 -8.78 -19.54 6.63
C ILE A 110 -9.02 -18.12 7.14
N GLY A 111 -9.19 -17.93 8.45
CA GLY A 111 -9.36 -16.62 9.05
C GLY A 111 -8.19 -15.67 8.77
N VAL A 112 -6.95 -16.17 8.89
CA VAL A 112 -5.74 -15.40 8.56
C VAL A 112 -5.66 -15.08 7.07
N LEU A 113 -5.98 -16.04 6.19
CA LEU A 113 -6.00 -15.81 4.73
C LEU A 113 -7.01 -14.73 4.33
N ILE A 114 -8.20 -14.74 4.93
CA ILE A 114 -9.22 -13.70 4.71
C ILE A 114 -8.70 -12.33 5.16
N GLY A 115 -8.04 -12.27 6.33
CA GLY A 115 -7.47 -11.03 6.83
C GLY A 115 -6.38 -10.45 5.93
N ILE A 116 -5.49 -11.30 5.41
CA ILE A 116 -4.48 -10.91 4.42
C ILE A 116 -5.17 -10.40 3.15
N GLY A 117 -6.17 -11.12 2.64
CA GLY A 117 -6.93 -10.73 1.45
C GLY A 117 -7.62 -9.37 1.61
N LEU A 118 -8.30 -9.14 2.73
CA LEU A 118 -8.95 -7.86 3.03
C LEU A 118 -7.94 -6.72 3.14
N ASN A 119 -6.78 -6.96 3.74
CA ASN A 119 -5.72 -5.97 3.82
C ASN A 119 -5.18 -5.62 2.42
N LEU A 120 -4.90 -6.64 1.58
CA LEU A 120 -4.46 -6.44 0.20
C LEU A 120 -5.47 -5.65 -0.62
N VAL A 121 -6.76 -5.99 -0.53
CA VAL A 121 -7.84 -5.24 -1.20
C VAL A 121 -7.91 -3.80 -0.70
N SER A 122 -7.77 -3.57 0.61
CA SER A 122 -7.75 -2.23 1.17
C SER A 122 -6.57 -1.41 0.63
N ILE A 123 -5.36 -1.97 0.62
CA ILE A 123 -4.17 -1.32 0.07
C ILE A 123 -4.38 -1.02 -1.43
N LEU A 124 -4.86 -1.99 -2.20
CA LEU A 124 -5.09 -1.83 -3.63
C LEU A 124 -6.14 -0.75 -3.92
N TYR A 125 -7.23 -0.70 -3.14
CA TYR A 125 -8.26 0.33 -3.27
C TYR A 125 -7.70 1.74 -3.02
N HIS A 126 -6.89 1.90 -1.98
CA HIS A 126 -6.24 3.19 -1.69
C HIS A 126 -5.17 3.55 -2.72
N ALA A 127 -4.47 2.56 -3.28
CA ALA A 127 -3.52 2.77 -4.36
C ALA A 127 -4.23 3.17 -5.66
N ALA A 128 -5.39 2.57 -5.97
CA ALA A 128 -6.15 2.82 -7.19
C ALA A 128 -6.87 4.18 -7.23
N ARG A 129 -7.16 4.76 -6.06
CA ARG A 129 -7.87 6.06 -5.95
C ARG A 129 -7.00 7.11 -5.26
N PRO A 130 -5.92 7.60 -5.92
CA PRO A 130 -5.13 8.69 -5.38
C PRO A 130 -5.98 9.96 -5.29
N LYS A 131 -5.68 10.80 -4.29
CA LYS A 131 -6.25 12.14 -4.20
C LYS A 131 -5.63 13.01 -5.29
N LEU A 132 -6.46 13.79 -5.95
CA LEU A 132 -6.07 14.73 -6.99
C LEU A 132 -6.44 16.14 -6.54
N LEU A 133 -5.44 17.02 -6.42
CA LEU A 133 -5.68 18.45 -6.23
C LEU A 133 -5.89 19.08 -7.61
N ILE A 134 -7.01 19.76 -7.79
CA ILE A 134 -7.38 20.38 -9.07
C ILE A 134 -7.60 21.86 -8.82
N GLU A 135 -6.73 22.69 -9.36
CA GLU A 135 -6.74 24.14 -9.16
C GLU A 135 -6.66 24.86 -10.50
N VAL A 136 -7.43 25.94 -10.65
CA VAL A 136 -7.32 26.80 -11.84
C VAL A 136 -6.32 27.90 -11.54
N HIS A 137 -5.26 27.93 -12.35
CA HIS A 137 -4.23 28.93 -12.28
C HIS A 137 -4.32 29.87 -13.47
N LYS A 138 -3.76 31.07 -13.30
CA LYS A 138 -3.58 32.05 -14.36
C LYS A 138 -2.10 32.18 -14.67
N THR A 139 -1.76 32.02 -15.93
CA THR A 139 -0.47 32.37 -16.51
C THR A 139 -0.24 33.88 -16.38
N ARG A 140 1.01 34.35 -16.42
CA ARG A 140 1.34 35.78 -16.41
C ARG A 140 0.65 36.55 -17.54
N ASP A 141 0.43 35.86 -18.67
CA ASP A 141 -0.26 36.37 -19.86
C ASP A 141 -1.79 36.31 -19.78
N GLY A 142 -2.36 36.01 -18.61
CA GLY A 142 -3.80 35.99 -18.37
C GLY A 142 -4.55 34.76 -18.89
N ILE A 143 -3.84 33.73 -19.35
CA ILE A 143 -4.44 32.46 -19.80
C ILE A 143 -4.80 31.61 -18.58
N ASN A 144 -6.07 31.19 -18.49
CA ASN A 144 -6.52 30.26 -17.46
C ASN A 144 -6.13 28.83 -17.87
N TYR A 145 -5.51 28.08 -16.95
CA TYR A 145 -5.20 26.67 -17.14
C TYR A 145 -5.57 25.84 -15.91
N LEU A 146 -5.85 24.57 -16.13
CA LEU A 146 -6.17 23.62 -15.08
C LEU A 146 -4.89 22.92 -14.62
N MET A 147 -4.46 23.14 -13.38
CA MET A 147 -3.37 22.41 -12.75
C MET A 147 -3.92 21.20 -12.01
N VAL A 148 -3.48 20.01 -12.39
CA VAL A 148 -3.86 18.75 -11.75
C VAL A 148 -2.62 18.16 -11.08
N THR A 149 -2.60 18.17 -9.74
CA THR A 149 -1.50 17.62 -8.95
C THR A 149 -1.94 16.31 -8.29
N PRO A 150 -1.55 15.14 -8.86
CA PRO A 150 -1.68 13.87 -8.16
C PRO A 150 -0.81 13.79 -6.91
N ASP A 151 -1.39 13.25 -5.83
CA ASP A 151 -0.70 13.02 -4.55
C ASP A 151 0.26 11.81 -4.59
N ARG A 152 0.09 10.89 -5.56
CA ARG A 152 0.83 9.62 -5.64
C ARG A 152 1.17 9.22 -7.08
N CYS A 153 1.93 8.13 -7.19
CA CYS A 153 2.32 7.54 -8.47
C CYS A 153 1.18 7.24 -9.44
N LEU A 154 1.53 7.35 -10.72
CA LEU A 154 0.76 6.86 -11.86
C LEU A 154 1.24 5.44 -12.17
N VAL A 155 0.55 4.45 -11.61
CA VAL A 155 0.80 3.03 -11.84
C VAL A 155 -0.49 2.38 -12.31
N PHE A 156 -0.41 1.15 -12.84
CA PHE A 156 -1.55 0.38 -13.34
C PHE A 156 -2.88 0.59 -12.58
N PRO A 157 -2.95 0.43 -11.24
CA PRO A 157 -4.23 0.54 -10.54
C PRO A 157 -4.81 1.97 -10.51
N SER A 158 -3.96 3.01 -10.61
CA SER A 158 -4.38 4.40 -10.42
C SER A 158 -4.59 5.16 -11.72
N VAL A 159 -3.90 4.77 -12.79
CA VAL A 159 -3.80 5.60 -14.01
C VAL A 159 -5.14 5.84 -14.71
N ASP A 160 -6.02 4.83 -14.77
CA ASP A 160 -7.35 4.99 -15.38
C ASP A 160 -8.25 5.93 -14.57
N TYR A 161 -8.16 5.85 -13.24
CA TYR A 161 -8.89 6.76 -12.36
C TYR A 161 -8.43 8.21 -12.58
N VAL A 162 -7.12 8.44 -12.66
CA VAL A 162 -6.56 9.77 -12.92
C VAL A 162 -6.98 10.28 -14.29
N ARG A 163 -6.85 9.46 -15.33
CA ARG A 163 -7.29 9.81 -16.69
C ARG A 163 -8.75 10.21 -16.73
N ASN A 164 -9.64 9.40 -16.17
CA ASN A 164 -11.08 9.68 -16.18
C ASN A 164 -11.40 10.99 -15.44
N LEU A 165 -10.72 11.27 -14.32
CA LEU A 165 -10.94 12.53 -13.60
C LEU A 165 -10.41 13.75 -14.37
N VAL A 166 -9.22 13.64 -14.95
CA VAL A 166 -8.63 14.70 -15.80
C VAL A 166 -9.55 14.98 -16.98
N MET A 167 -10.03 13.94 -17.67
CA MET A 167 -10.94 14.07 -18.80
C MET A 167 -12.27 14.72 -18.40
N LYS A 168 -12.86 14.31 -17.27
CA LYS A 168 -14.12 14.87 -16.76
C LYS A 168 -14.00 16.35 -16.41
N GLN A 169 -12.90 16.77 -15.79
CA GLN A 169 -12.68 18.16 -15.40
C GLN A 169 -12.30 19.04 -16.59
N SER A 170 -11.51 18.48 -17.51
CA SER A 170 -11.14 19.10 -18.77
C SER A 170 -12.38 19.43 -19.62
N LEU A 171 -13.27 18.43 -19.83
CA LEU A 171 -14.51 18.61 -20.59
C LEU A 171 -15.46 19.64 -19.99
N LYS A 172 -15.46 19.80 -18.66
CA LYS A 172 -16.35 20.76 -18.00
C LYS A 172 -15.92 22.21 -18.18
N ARG A 173 -14.63 22.47 -18.43
CA ARG A 173 -14.06 23.83 -18.42
C ARG A 173 -13.44 24.24 -19.75
N GLU A 174 -13.14 23.30 -20.65
CA GLU A 174 -12.46 23.53 -21.94
C GLU A 174 -11.15 24.33 -21.84
N LEU A 175 -10.50 24.29 -20.67
CA LEU A 175 -9.23 24.98 -20.40
C LEU A 175 -8.06 24.04 -20.64
N PRO A 176 -6.91 24.53 -21.14
CA PRO A 176 -5.73 23.69 -21.26
C PRO A 176 -5.29 23.14 -19.89
N VAL A 177 -4.70 21.93 -19.90
CA VAL A 177 -4.41 21.18 -18.69
C VAL A 177 -2.91 21.00 -18.50
N VAL A 178 -2.47 21.21 -17.27
CA VAL A 178 -1.10 20.95 -16.81
C VAL A 178 -1.18 19.89 -15.72
N ILE A 179 -0.45 18.79 -15.87
CA ILE A 179 -0.32 17.76 -14.84
C ILE A 179 1.00 18.00 -14.09
N ASP A 180 0.90 18.22 -12.78
CA ASP A 180 2.06 18.34 -11.90
C ASP A 180 2.56 16.96 -11.50
N CYS A 181 3.73 16.59 -12.00
CA CYS A 181 4.32 15.29 -11.76
C CYS A 181 5.37 15.29 -10.64
N SER A 182 5.46 16.35 -9.84
CA SER A 182 6.47 16.48 -8.77
C SER A 182 6.42 15.33 -7.74
N HIS A 183 5.21 14.82 -7.46
CA HIS A 183 4.99 13.71 -6.50
C HIS A 183 5.01 12.32 -7.14
N ILE A 184 5.19 12.23 -8.46
CA ILE A 184 5.17 10.97 -9.21
C ILE A 184 6.57 10.36 -9.19
N TYR A 185 6.76 9.29 -8.42
CA TYR A 185 8.06 8.64 -8.24
C TYR A 185 8.32 7.44 -9.17
N GLY A 186 7.30 6.96 -9.89
CA GLY A 186 7.42 5.83 -10.80
C GLY A 186 6.18 5.66 -11.67
N ALA A 187 6.37 5.05 -12.83
CA ALA A 187 5.33 4.62 -13.75
C ALA A 187 5.67 3.25 -14.35
N ASP A 188 4.64 2.50 -14.72
CA ASP A 188 4.75 1.24 -15.44
C ASP A 188 4.31 1.38 -16.90
N PHE A 189 4.51 0.32 -17.69
CA PHE A 189 4.15 0.30 -19.10
C PHE A 189 2.66 0.57 -19.34
N THR A 190 1.78 0.03 -18.48
CA THR A 190 0.34 0.28 -18.59
C THR A 190 0.00 1.74 -18.33
N ALA A 191 0.64 2.37 -17.34
CA ALA A 191 0.49 3.81 -17.14
C ALA A 191 0.98 4.61 -18.34
N ALA A 192 2.11 4.26 -18.94
CA ALA A 192 2.62 4.89 -20.15
C ALA A 192 1.63 4.81 -21.33
N LYS A 193 1.03 3.63 -21.55
CA LYS A 193 -0.01 3.46 -22.57
C LYS A 193 -1.24 4.31 -22.31
N VAL A 194 -1.66 4.44 -21.06
CA VAL A 194 -2.81 5.28 -20.71
C VAL A 194 -2.51 6.76 -20.87
N ILE A 195 -1.29 7.20 -20.56
CA ILE A 195 -0.81 8.56 -20.83
C ILE A 195 -0.71 8.85 -22.33
N GLU A 196 -0.21 7.90 -23.14
CA GLU A 196 -0.19 8.01 -24.61
C GLU A 196 -1.61 8.22 -25.16
N MET A 197 -2.56 7.40 -24.72
CA MET A 197 -3.95 7.56 -25.14
C MET A 197 -4.55 8.90 -24.65
N LEU A 198 -4.16 9.37 -23.47
CA LEU A 198 -4.58 10.68 -22.94
C LEU A 198 -4.03 11.84 -23.78
N THR A 199 -2.75 11.82 -24.19
CA THR A 199 -2.19 12.87 -25.05
C THR A 199 -2.84 12.87 -26.43
N GLN A 200 -3.15 11.69 -26.99
CA GLN A 200 -3.89 11.57 -28.25
C GLN A 200 -5.31 12.13 -28.15
N ASP A 201 -6.04 11.85 -27.08
CA ASP A 201 -7.40 12.38 -26.86
C ASP A 201 -7.40 13.91 -26.77
N PHE A 202 -6.43 14.50 -26.07
CA PHE A 202 -6.28 15.96 -25.97
C PHE A 202 -5.88 16.59 -27.31
N SER A 203 -4.97 15.95 -28.06
CA SER A 203 -4.55 16.42 -29.38
C SER A 203 -5.69 16.41 -30.40
N LYS A 204 -6.51 15.34 -30.43
CA LYS A 204 -7.71 15.26 -31.30
C LYS A 204 -8.74 16.36 -31.00
N ARG A 205 -8.74 16.89 -29.77
CA ARG A 205 -9.63 17.98 -29.33
C ARG A 205 -9.02 19.37 -29.50
N GLY A 206 -7.78 19.48 -29.97
CA GLY A 206 -7.06 20.76 -30.05
C GLY A 206 -6.74 21.38 -28.69
N GLN A 207 -6.78 20.61 -27.61
CA GLN A 207 -6.56 21.08 -26.25
C GLN A 207 -5.13 20.75 -25.80
N ALA A 208 -4.42 21.72 -25.23
CA ALA A 208 -3.06 21.48 -24.74
C ALA A 208 -3.07 20.63 -23.46
N LEU A 209 -2.14 19.67 -23.42
CA LEU A 209 -1.80 18.88 -22.24
C LEU A 209 -0.29 18.97 -22.01
N PHE A 210 0.12 19.50 -20.85
CA PHE A 210 1.53 19.62 -20.49
C PHE A 210 1.85 18.85 -19.21
N PHE A 211 3.07 18.33 -19.10
CA PHE A 211 3.57 17.63 -17.92
C PHE A 211 4.66 18.45 -17.23
N TYR A 212 4.48 18.76 -15.96
CA TYR A 212 5.41 19.57 -15.16
C TYR A 212 6.26 18.70 -14.24
N ASN A 213 7.57 18.96 -14.22
CA ASN A 213 8.53 18.40 -13.25
C ASN A 213 8.52 16.86 -13.16
N LEU A 214 8.56 16.20 -14.31
CA LEU A 214 8.55 14.74 -14.39
C LEU A 214 9.94 14.16 -14.10
N LYS A 215 10.05 13.15 -13.23
CA LYS A 215 11.36 12.53 -12.96
C LYS A 215 11.93 11.83 -14.21
N PRO A 216 13.25 11.85 -14.43
CA PRO A 216 13.87 11.21 -15.61
C PRO A 216 13.54 9.72 -15.75
N SER A 217 13.42 9.00 -14.63
CA SER A 217 13.02 7.58 -14.64
C SER A 217 11.61 7.36 -15.19
N VAL A 218 10.71 8.31 -14.99
CA VAL A 218 9.33 8.25 -15.50
C VAL A 218 9.27 8.71 -16.96
N VAL A 219 10.07 9.72 -17.32
CA VAL A 219 10.23 10.18 -18.71
C VAL A 219 10.64 9.01 -19.61
N ALA A 220 11.66 8.24 -19.21
CA ALA A 220 12.14 7.09 -19.99
C ALA A 220 11.05 6.04 -20.26
N VAL A 221 10.16 5.80 -19.30
CA VAL A 221 9.04 4.85 -19.44
C VAL A 221 8.00 5.39 -20.43
N PHE A 222 7.72 6.69 -20.41
CA PHE A 222 6.77 7.32 -21.33
C PHE A 222 7.34 7.47 -22.75
N GLU A 223 8.61 7.84 -22.89
CA GLU A 223 9.30 7.92 -24.18
C GLU A 223 9.37 6.56 -24.89
N GLY A 224 9.48 5.46 -24.13
CA GLY A 224 9.42 4.10 -24.67
C GLY A 224 8.13 3.77 -25.43
N VAL A 225 7.06 4.56 -25.24
CA VAL A 225 5.78 4.38 -25.92
C VAL A 225 5.58 5.39 -27.08
N GLN A 226 6.54 6.30 -27.30
CA GLN A 226 6.52 7.35 -28.34
C GLN A 226 5.20 8.15 -28.43
N PRO A 227 4.73 8.76 -27.33
CA PRO A 227 3.50 9.54 -27.34
C PRO A 227 3.60 10.80 -28.22
N LYS A 228 2.71 10.92 -29.20
CA LYS A 228 2.56 12.15 -30.00
C LYS A 228 2.08 13.30 -29.10
N GLY A 229 2.75 14.44 -29.16
CA GLY A 229 2.38 15.65 -28.41
C GLY A 229 2.74 15.62 -26.92
N PHE A 230 3.63 14.72 -26.49
CA PHE A 230 4.14 14.69 -25.13
C PHE A 230 5.17 15.80 -24.91
N ILE A 231 4.80 16.82 -24.13
CA ILE A 231 5.64 17.96 -23.82
C ILE A 231 5.87 18.00 -22.30
N THR A 232 7.13 17.89 -21.90
CA THR A 232 7.57 18.03 -20.51
C THR A 232 8.30 19.35 -20.32
N TYR A 233 8.14 19.96 -19.14
CA TYR A 233 8.88 21.15 -18.77
C TYR A 233 9.17 21.18 -17.26
N TYR A 234 10.23 21.89 -16.87
CA TYR A 234 10.75 21.86 -15.49
C TYR A 234 10.73 23.24 -14.81
N HIS A 235 10.78 24.33 -15.58
CA HIS A 235 10.71 25.69 -15.06
C HIS A 235 9.38 26.36 -15.40
N ARG A 236 8.81 27.13 -14.46
CA ARG A 236 7.55 27.87 -14.69
C ARG A 236 7.66 28.90 -15.81
N HIS A 237 8.85 29.41 -16.11
CA HIS A 237 9.08 30.34 -17.22
C HIS A 237 8.85 29.70 -18.59
N ASP A 238 9.13 28.40 -18.73
CA ASP A 238 8.93 27.67 -19.98
C ASP A 238 7.43 27.45 -20.26
N LEU A 239 6.60 27.43 -19.20
CA LEU A 239 5.16 27.26 -19.30
C LEU A 239 4.50 28.42 -20.07
N ASP A 240 4.91 29.66 -19.78
CA ASP A 240 4.37 30.86 -20.43
C ASP A 240 4.65 30.79 -21.96
N GLN A 241 5.87 30.39 -22.34
CA GLN A 241 6.27 30.22 -23.75
C GLN A 241 5.50 29.08 -24.44
N LEU A 242 5.26 27.97 -23.73
CA LEU A 242 4.49 26.84 -24.26
C LEU A 242 3.02 27.23 -24.50
N PHE A 243 2.43 27.99 -23.59
CA PHE A 243 1.07 28.51 -23.78
C PHE A 243 0.97 29.50 -24.94
N GLN A 244 1.98 30.35 -25.14
CA GLN A 244 2.04 31.26 -26.29
C GLN A 244 2.13 30.49 -27.61
N ARG A 245 3.02 29.49 -27.70
CA ARG A 245 3.14 28.62 -28.88
C ARG A 245 1.84 27.91 -29.21
N TRP A 246 1.16 27.37 -28.19
CA TRP A 246 -0.13 26.72 -28.37
C TRP A 246 -1.21 27.70 -28.84
N LYS A 247 -1.28 28.91 -28.26
CA LYS A 247 -2.24 29.94 -28.68
C LYS A 247 -2.03 30.35 -30.15
N HIS A 248 -0.77 30.52 -30.57
CA HIS A 248 -0.44 30.82 -31.96
C HIS A 248 -0.82 29.69 -32.93
N GLN A 249 -0.54 28.43 -32.56
CA GLN A 249 -0.94 27.27 -33.38
C GLN A 249 -2.47 27.16 -33.50
N ARG A 250 -3.19 27.41 -32.41
CA ARG A 250 -4.66 27.37 -32.43
C ARG A 250 -5.25 28.48 -33.31
N GLN A 251 -4.71 29.70 -33.23
CA GLN A 251 -5.13 30.81 -34.11
C GLN A 251 -4.83 30.54 -35.59
N GLN A 252 -3.71 29.86 -35.92
CA GLN A 252 -3.41 29.47 -37.30
C GLN A 252 -4.37 28.39 -37.83
N ILE A 253 -4.76 27.43 -36.99
CA ILE A 253 -5.72 26.38 -37.36
C ILE A 253 -7.13 26.96 -37.54
N GLU A 254 -7.57 27.86 -36.65
CA GLU A 254 -8.86 28.55 -36.76
C GLU A 254 -8.91 29.41 -38.05
N ASN A 255 -7.84 30.14 -38.37
CA ASN A 255 -7.78 30.95 -39.59
C ASN A 255 -7.74 30.12 -40.89
N SER A 256 -7.07 28.96 -40.94
CA SER A 256 -7.08 28.07 -42.11
C SER A 256 -8.37 27.28 -42.30
N SER A 257 -9.29 27.30 -41.33
CA SER A 257 -10.61 26.65 -41.44
C SER A 257 -11.75 27.60 -41.82
N ALA A 258 -11.45 28.91 -41.92
CA ALA A 258 -12.40 29.96 -42.29
C ALA A 258 -12.29 30.40 -43.76
N ASP A 259 -11.27 29.90 -44.47
CA ASP A 259 -11.08 30.00 -45.94
C ASP A 259 -11.49 28.68 -46.62
#